data_AF-A0A4Y2V2Q1-F1
#
_entry.id   AF-A0A4Y2V2Q1-F1
#
_cell.length_a   1.000
_cell.length_b   1.000
_cell.length_c   1.000
_cell.angle_alpha   90.00
_cell.angle_beta   90.00
_cell.angle_gamma   90.00
#
_symmetry.space_group_name_H-M   'P 1'
#
loop_
_entity.id
_entity.type
_entity.pdbx_description
1 polymer ?
#
loop_
_entity_poly.entity_id
_entity_poly.type
_entity_poly.pdbx_seq_one_letter_code
_entity_poly.pdbx_strand_id
1 'polypeptide(L)'
;MASIEQKAQCVLWFHETKSPINVQRAFRRCYGCSPPDTKSIKRWYAKFKETGSVTDLPSCGRPSLSEATVELVQQSFQRSPKSTRQASRELQIPQTSLLEEFQPWIMFQQDGEPPQWGSLVHDFLDETFPDRWIGRGGPTPWPPPSPDITPLDFFSFGAISRTEPLPHQLLTSKN
;
A
#
# COMPACT_ATOMS: atom_id res chain seq x y z
N MET A 1 23.20 -11.16 2.84
CA MET A 1 22.35 -11.94 3.77
C MET A 1 22.62 -13.42 3.53
N ALA A 2 22.64 -14.26 4.57
CA ALA A 2 22.85 -15.70 4.40
C ALA A 2 21.58 -16.36 3.81
N SER A 3 21.75 -17.31 2.88
CA SER A 3 20.64 -18.07 2.28
C SER A 3 19.94 -18.94 3.34
N ILE A 4 18.74 -19.43 3.02
CA ILE A 4 17.98 -20.33 3.93
C ILE A 4 18.78 -21.60 4.23
N GLU A 5 19.41 -22.19 3.20
CA GLU A 5 20.29 -23.37 3.34
C GLU A 5 21.49 -23.07 4.25
N GLN A 6 22.12 -21.92 4.05
CA GLN A 6 23.24 -21.47 4.87
C GLN A 6 22.82 -21.27 6.34
N LYS A 7 21.65 -20.68 6.60
CA LYS A 7 21.12 -20.52 7.95
C LYS A 7 20.82 -21.88 8.60
N ALA A 8 20.21 -22.81 7.87
CA ALA A 8 19.94 -24.16 8.36
C ALA A 8 21.24 -24.89 8.75
N GLN A 9 22.28 -24.76 7.92
CA GLN A 9 23.57 -25.38 8.21
C GLN A 9 24.28 -24.75 9.41
N CYS A 10 24.16 -23.43 9.60
CA CYS A 10 24.61 -22.78 10.81
C CYS A 10 23.91 -23.32 12.07
N VAL A 11 22.61 -23.56 12.02
CA VAL A 11 21.84 -24.11 13.14
C VAL A 11 22.28 -25.54 13.45
N LEU A 12 22.51 -26.38 12.44
CA LEU A 12 23.01 -27.74 12.59
C LEU A 12 24.40 -27.78 13.26
N TRP A 13 25.36 -27.02 12.73
CA TRP A 13 26.69 -26.93 13.34
C TRP A 13 26.67 -26.34 14.76
N PHE A 14 25.78 -25.37 15.01
CA PHE A 14 25.63 -24.79 16.35
C PHE A 14 25.03 -25.81 17.33
N HIS A 15 24.11 -26.66 16.87
CA HIS A 15 23.53 -27.71 17.70
C HIS A 15 24.59 -28.69 18.20
N GLU A 16 25.54 -29.06 17.34
CA GLU A 16 26.61 -30.01 17.66
C GLU A 16 27.73 -29.38 18.49
N THR A 17 28.21 -28.21 18.09
CA THR A 17 29.41 -27.61 18.71
C THR A 17 29.11 -26.70 19.91
N LYS A 18 27.85 -26.24 20.05
CA LYS A 18 27.40 -25.18 20.98
C LYS A 18 28.30 -23.93 20.98
N SER A 19 29.08 -23.71 19.92
CA SER A 19 30.09 -22.66 19.84
C SER A 19 29.95 -21.88 18.53
N PRO A 20 29.54 -20.60 18.59
CA PRO A 20 29.36 -19.79 17.38
C PRO A 20 30.68 -19.54 16.65
N ILE A 21 31.82 -19.57 17.35
CA ILE A 21 33.15 -19.46 16.73
C ILE A 21 33.45 -20.68 15.84
N ASN A 22 33.10 -21.89 16.30
CA ASN A 22 33.25 -23.10 15.49
C ASN A 22 32.33 -23.09 14.27
N VAL A 23 31.10 -22.58 14.44
CA VAL A 23 30.17 -22.38 13.32
C VAL A 23 30.73 -21.40 12.29
N GLN A 24 31.27 -20.24 12.72
CA GLN A 24 31.87 -19.27 11.80
C GLN A 24 33.10 -19.83 11.08
N ARG A 25 33.92 -20.65 11.75
CA ARG A 25 35.07 -21.34 11.14
C ARG A 25 34.62 -22.37 10.11
N ALA A 26 33.64 -23.20 10.44
CA ALA A 26 33.06 -24.18 9.50
C ALA A 26 32.43 -23.48 8.29
N PHE A 27 31.69 -22.39 8.53
CA PHE A 27 31.08 -21.59 7.49
C PHE A 27 32.10 -21.03 6.49
N ARG A 28 33.22 -20.47 6.98
CA ARG A 28 34.31 -20.01 6.12
C ARG A 28 34.91 -21.13 5.27
N ARG A 29 35.08 -22.33 5.84
CA ARG A 29 35.62 -23.49 5.10
C ARG A 29 34.66 -23.99 4.01
N CYS A 30 33.36 -24.01 4.28
CA CYS A 30 32.37 -24.55 3.36
C CYS A 30 31.93 -23.56 2.27
N TYR A 31 31.81 -22.27 2.60
CA TYR A 31 31.23 -21.28 1.70
C TYR A 31 32.20 -20.20 1.21
N GLY A 32 33.43 -20.12 1.77
CA GLY A 32 34.46 -19.18 1.33
C GLY A 32 34.14 -17.70 1.54
N CYS A 33 33.02 -17.36 2.18
CA CYS A 33 32.55 -15.99 2.37
C CYS A 33 32.51 -15.58 3.86
N SER A 34 32.29 -14.28 4.09
CA SER A 34 32.19 -13.71 5.43
C SER A 34 31.09 -14.41 6.23
N PRO A 35 31.40 -14.97 7.43
CA PRO A 35 30.43 -15.74 8.17
C PRO A 35 29.39 -14.85 8.85
N PRO A 36 28.21 -15.40 9.19
CA PRO A 36 27.18 -14.69 9.92
C PRO A 36 27.67 -14.23 11.31
N ASP A 37 27.12 -13.12 11.78
CA ASP A 37 27.43 -12.62 13.12
C ASP A 37 27.00 -13.62 14.22
N THR A 38 27.73 -13.60 15.33
CA THR A 38 27.45 -14.46 16.48
C THR A 38 26.04 -14.27 17.03
N LYS A 39 25.52 -13.02 17.05
CA LYS A 39 24.15 -12.75 17.51
C LYS A 39 23.14 -13.37 16.57
N SER A 40 23.37 -13.30 15.26
CA SER A 40 22.50 -13.91 14.24
C SER A 40 22.45 -15.42 14.37
N ILE A 41 23.61 -16.09 14.56
CA ILE A 41 23.68 -17.55 14.75
C ILE A 41 22.86 -17.99 15.98
N LYS A 42 23.03 -17.29 17.11
CA LYS A 42 22.26 -17.57 18.34
C LYS A 42 20.77 -17.32 18.14
N ARG A 43 20.40 -16.23 17.45
CA ARG A 43 18.99 -15.90 17.15
C ARG A 43 18.33 -16.97 16.30
N TRP A 44 19.00 -17.44 15.24
CA TRP A 44 18.48 -18.51 14.39
C TRP A 44 18.29 -19.81 15.16
N TYR A 45 19.25 -20.19 16.01
CA TYR A 45 19.12 -21.39 16.84
C TYR A 45 17.99 -21.30 17.86
N ALA A 46 17.83 -20.15 18.53
CA ALA A 46 16.73 -19.92 19.47
C ALA A 46 15.36 -20.02 18.76
N LYS A 47 15.22 -19.31 17.63
CA LYS A 47 14.02 -19.35 16.80
C LYS A 47 13.71 -20.77 16.31
N PHE A 48 14.72 -21.52 15.89
CA PHE A 48 14.57 -22.91 15.48
C PHE A 48 14.09 -23.81 16.63
N LYS A 49 14.64 -23.66 17.84
CA LYS A 49 14.18 -24.43 19.00
C LYS A 49 12.73 -24.14 19.39
N GLU A 50 12.26 -22.92 19.17
CA GLU A 50 10.90 -22.49 19.52
C GLU A 50 9.88 -22.84 18.44
N THR A 51 10.20 -22.60 17.17
CA THR A 51 9.24 -22.65 16.05
C THR A 51 9.49 -23.79 15.07
N GLY A 52 10.61 -24.49 15.17
CA GLY A 52 11.04 -25.50 14.18
C GLY A 52 11.49 -24.92 12.84
N SER A 53 11.49 -23.59 12.66
CA SER A 53 11.84 -22.94 11.41
C SER A 53 12.98 -21.94 11.55
N VAL A 54 13.76 -21.82 10.46
CA VAL A 54 14.83 -20.82 10.31
C VAL A 54 14.44 -19.71 9.32
N THR A 55 13.31 -19.87 8.62
CA THR A 55 12.83 -18.87 7.65
C THR A 55 12.30 -17.64 8.38
N ASP A 56 12.58 -16.46 7.83
CA ASP A 56 11.92 -15.25 8.29
C ASP A 56 10.44 -15.35 7.89
N LEU A 57 9.53 -14.99 8.79
CA LEU A 57 8.13 -14.90 8.41
C LEU A 57 8.01 -13.80 7.36
N PRO A 58 7.10 -13.95 6.37
CA PRO A 58 6.74 -12.84 5.50
C PRO A 58 6.45 -11.63 6.37
N SER A 59 7.05 -10.48 6.05
CA SER A 59 6.66 -9.24 6.72
C SER A 59 5.19 -9.03 6.39
N CYS A 60 4.31 -9.21 7.37
CA CYS A 60 3.03 -8.51 7.35
C CYS A 60 3.43 -7.04 7.15
N GLY A 61 3.04 -6.46 6.03
CA GLY A 61 3.38 -5.08 5.71
C GLY A 61 2.79 -4.12 6.76
N ARG A 62 2.72 -2.85 6.40
CA ARG A 62 1.92 -1.91 7.19
C ARG A 62 0.50 -2.51 7.36
N PRO A 63 -0.04 -2.60 8.58
CA PRO A 63 -1.37 -3.16 8.78
C PRO A 63 -2.37 -2.37 7.94
N SER A 64 -3.15 -3.08 7.12
CA SER A 64 -4.29 -2.52 6.38
C SER A 64 -5.26 -1.91 7.37
N LEU A 65 -5.95 -0.83 6.98
CA LEU A 65 -7.01 -0.27 7.81
C LEU A 65 -8.06 -1.36 8.11
N SER A 66 -8.62 -1.33 9.33
CA SER A 66 -9.64 -2.33 9.71
C SER A 66 -10.89 -2.13 8.85
N GLU A 67 -11.61 -3.22 8.57
CA GLU A 67 -12.85 -3.19 7.76
C GLU A 67 -13.86 -2.16 8.29
N ALA A 68 -14.04 -2.11 9.61
CA ALA A 68 -14.88 -1.11 10.27
C ALA A 68 -14.44 0.34 10.04
N THR A 69 -13.13 0.59 9.90
CA THR A 69 -12.59 1.91 9.58
C THR A 69 -12.87 2.29 8.13
N VAL A 70 -12.78 1.33 7.21
CA VAL A 70 -13.09 1.53 5.78
C VAL A 70 -14.57 1.91 5.62
N GLU A 71 -15.47 1.19 6.30
CA GLU A 71 -16.91 1.50 6.31
C GLU A 71 -17.19 2.88 6.88
N LEU A 72 -16.55 3.26 7.99
CA LEU A 72 -16.69 4.58 8.58
C LEU A 72 -16.29 5.68 7.60
N VAL A 73 -15.17 5.50 6.89
CA VAL A 73 -14.74 6.46 5.87
C VAL A 73 -15.77 6.52 4.76
N GLN A 74 -16.19 5.39 4.19
CA GLN A 74 -17.20 5.34 3.12
C GLN A 74 -18.50 6.05 3.51
N GLN A 75 -19.06 5.75 4.69
CA GLN A 75 -20.26 6.41 5.21
C GLN A 75 -20.05 7.92 5.38
N SER A 76 -18.86 8.32 5.82
CA SER A 76 -18.51 9.73 5.99
C SER A 76 -18.52 10.50 4.67
N PHE A 77 -18.01 9.90 3.59
CA PHE A 77 -18.04 10.47 2.23
C PHE A 77 -19.45 10.45 1.62
N GLN A 78 -20.23 9.38 1.85
CA GLN A 78 -21.63 9.31 1.41
C GLN A 78 -22.52 10.36 2.10
N ARG A 79 -22.27 10.61 3.39
CA ARG A 79 -23.00 11.62 4.16
C ARG A 79 -22.67 13.04 3.71
N SER A 80 -21.41 13.30 3.37
CA SER A 80 -20.98 14.59 2.86
C SER A 80 -19.71 14.44 2.02
N PRO A 81 -19.73 14.83 0.73
CA PRO A 81 -18.52 14.87 -0.08
C PRO A 81 -17.55 15.91 0.50
N LYS A 82 -16.31 15.47 0.77
CA LYS A 82 -15.28 16.30 1.42
C LYS A 82 -13.87 15.89 0.99
N SER A 83 -12.90 16.77 1.21
CA SER A 83 -11.51 16.51 0.85
C SER A 83 -10.88 15.42 1.75
N THR A 84 -9.86 14.73 1.24
CA THR A 84 -9.09 13.75 2.04
C THR A 84 -8.44 14.39 3.27
N ARG A 85 -8.04 15.66 3.18
CA ARG A 85 -7.52 16.42 4.33
C ARG A 85 -8.57 16.64 5.40
N GLN A 86 -9.79 16.99 4.99
CA GLN A 86 -10.90 17.17 5.92
C GLN A 86 -11.31 15.84 6.56
N ALA A 87 -11.47 14.79 5.74
CA ALA A 87 -11.76 13.44 6.25
C ALA A 87 -10.67 12.93 7.21
N SER A 88 -9.40 13.22 6.93
CA SER A 88 -8.27 12.90 7.83
C SER A 88 -8.43 13.55 9.19
N ARG A 89 -8.80 14.84 9.23
CA ARG A 89 -9.00 15.59 10.49
C ARG A 89 -10.25 15.12 11.25
N GLU A 90 -11.32 14.81 10.55
CA GLU A 90 -12.59 14.36 11.15
C GLU A 90 -12.49 12.95 11.73
N LEU A 91 -11.88 12.03 10.98
CA LEU A 91 -11.80 10.62 11.36
C LEU A 91 -10.53 10.27 12.14
N GLN A 92 -9.61 11.24 12.30
CA GLN A 92 -8.30 11.05 12.92
C GLN A 92 -7.46 9.94 12.26
N ILE A 93 -7.66 9.75 10.94
CA ILE A 93 -6.91 8.80 10.12
C ILE A 93 -5.84 9.56 9.34
N PRO A 94 -4.59 9.07 9.25
CA PRO A 94 -3.56 9.69 8.42
C PRO A 94 -4.03 9.83 6.97
N GLN A 95 -3.85 11.01 6.38
CA GLN A 95 -4.22 11.29 4.98
C GLN A 95 -3.64 10.25 4.01
N THR A 96 -2.43 9.73 4.28
CA THR A 96 -1.78 8.69 3.46
C THR A 96 -2.59 7.39 3.40
N SER A 97 -3.14 6.94 4.53
CA SER A 97 -3.97 5.73 4.58
C SER A 97 -5.31 5.94 3.87
N LEU A 98 -5.89 7.14 3.95
CA LEU A 98 -7.10 7.46 3.19
C LEU A 98 -6.83 7.51 1.69
N LEU A 99 -5.69 8.06 1.27
CA LEU A 99 -5.31 8.07 -0.14
C LEU A 99 -5.10 6.65 -0.66
N GLU A 100 -4.42 5.79 0.10
CA GLU A 100 -4.13 4.40 -0.29
C GLU A 100 -5.41 3.58 -0.55
N GLU A 101 -6.39 3.66 0.36
CA GLU A 101 -7.66 2.92 0.22
C GLU A 101 -8.58 3.51 -0.87
N PHE A 102 -8.60 4.83 -1.03
CA PHE A 102 -9.55 5.50 -1.92
C PHE A 102 -8.96 5.89 -3.29
N GLN A 103 -7.70 5.54 -3.59
CA GLN A 103 -7.11 5.74 -4.93
C GLN A 103 -8.06 5.34 -6.09
N PRO A 104 -8.81 4.23 -6.03
CA PRO A 104 -9.71 3.84 -7.12
C PRO A 104 -10.90 4.78 -7.32
N TRP A 105 -11.30 5.52 -6.29
CA TRP A 105 -12.51 6.34 -6.25
C TRP A 105 -12.22 7.85 -6.29
N ILE A 106 -10.95 8.24 -6.24
CA ILE A 106 -10.53 9.64 -6.34
C ILE A 106 -10.57 10.06 -7.80
N MET A 107 -11.19 11.23 -8.04
CA MET A 107 -11.21 11.95 -9.30
C MET A 107 -10.08 12.99 -9.30
N PHE A 108 -9.22 12.95 -10.31
CA PHE A 108 -8.18 13.96 -10.50
C PHE A 108 -8.76 15.21 -11.18
N GLN A 109 -8.46 16.41 -10.70
CA GLN A 109 -8.93 17.67 -11.31
C GLN A 109 -7.73 18.47 -11.84
N GLN A 110 -7.68 18.75 -13.15
CA GLN A 110 -6.64 19.55 -13.81
C GLN A 110 -7.05 21.02 -13.92
N ASP A 111 -6.47 21.93 -13.12
CA ASP A 111 -6.71 23.37 -13.24
C ASP A 111 -6.13 23.93 -14.56
N GLY A 112 -6.98 24.52 -15.39
CA GLY A 112 -6.64 24.86 -16.77
C GLY A 112 -5.80 26.14 -16.92
N GLU A 113 -4.52 26.02 -17.27
CA GLU A 113 -3.68 27.10 -17.81
C GLU A 113 -3.21 26.81 -19.27
N PRO A 114 -3.25 27.78 -20.21
CA PRO A 114 -2.73 27.63 -21.59
C PRO A 114 -1.24 28.04 -21.69
N PRO A 115 -0.46 27.70 -22.75
CA PRO A 115 -0.84 27.29 -24.10
C PRO A 115 -0.17 25.98 -24.61
N GLN A 116 0.57 25.25 -23.79
CA GLN A 116 1.29 24.02 -24.18
C GLN A 116 0.62 22.74 -23.66
N TRP A 117 -0.71 22.74 -23.64
CA TRP A 117 -1.51 21.60 -23.22
C TRP A 117 -1.47 20.51 -24.32
N GLY A 118 -0.44 19.67 -24.26
CA GLY A 118 -0.12 18.67 -25.28
C GLY A 118 -0.78 17.33 -25.00
N SER A 119 -1.03 16.55 -26.07
CA SER A 119 -1.56 15.17 -26.02
C SER A 119 -0.83 14.28 -25.02
N LEU A 120 0.46 14.52 -24.76
CA LEU A 120 1.25 13.78 -23.77
C LEU A 120 0.67 13.87 -22.34
N VAL A 121 0.04 14.99 -21.98
CA VAL A 121 -0.64 15.13 -20.68
C VAL A 121 -1.95 14.35 -20.67
N HIS A 122 -2.67 14.28 -21.79
CA HIS A 122 -3.85 13.43 -21.91
C HIS A 122 -3.48 11.96 -21.81
N ASP A 123 -2.51 11.51 -22.61
CA ASP A 123 -2.07 10.13 -22.64
C ASP A 123 -1.61 9.69 -21.24
N PHE A 124 -0.86 10.56 -20.55
CA PHE A 124 -0.46 10.32 -19.16
C PHE A 124 -1.64 10.22 -18.19
N LEU A 125 -2.64 11.10 -18.30
CA LEU A 125 -3.82 11.09 -17.43
C LEU A 125 -4.77 9.95 -17.74
N ASP A 126 -4.94 9.57 -18.99
CA ASP A 126 -5.74 8.43 -19.42
C ASP A 126 -5.08 7.11 -19.01
N GLU A 127 -3.73 7.03 -19.05
CA GLU A 127 -2.97 5.88 -18.54
C GLU A 127 -2.97 5.80 -17.01
N THR A 128 -2.81 6.94 -16.33
CA THR A 128 -2.67 6.97 -14.86
C THR A 128 -4.02 6.97 -14.13
N PHE A 129 -5.04 7.60 -14.70
CA PHE A 129 -6.37 7.80 -14.12
C PHE A 129 -7.48 7.56 -15.16
N PRO A 130 -7.61 6.32 -15.69
CA PRO A 130 -8.60 6.01 -16.73
C PRO A 130 -10.01 6.34 -16.25
N ASP A 131 -10.74 7.14 -17.04
CA ASP A 131 -12.11 7.64 -16.74
C ASP A 131 -12.27 8.41 -15.41
N ARG A 132 -11.15 8.77 -14.76
CA ARG A 132 -11.12 9.34 -13.41
C ARG A 132 -10.37 10.67 -13.34
N TRP A 133 -10.47 11.48 -14.38
CA TRP A 133 -10.01 12.87 -14.33
C TRP A 133 -10.97 13.86 -15.01
N ILE A 134 -11.00 15.08 -14.46
CA ILE A 134 -11.77 16.23 -14.93
C ILE A 134 -10.81 17.23 -15.53
N GLY A 135 -11.09 17.63 -16.77
CA GLY A 135 -10.29 18.60 -17.51
C GLY A 135 -10.91 18.91 -18.85
N ARG A 136 -10.33 19.86 -19.61
CA ARG A 136 -10.74 20.01 -21.02
C ARG A 136 -10.41 18.70 -21.75
N GLY A 137 -11.21 18.28 -22.74
CA GLY A 137 -10.91 17.09 -23.57
C GLY A 137 -10.71 15.74 -22.86
N GLY A 138 -10.94 15.65 -21.56
CA GLY A 138 -10.95 14.41 -20.80
C GLY A 138 -12.33 13.75 -20.76
N PRO A 139 -12.45 12.58 -20.11
CA PRO A 139 -13.69 11.79 -20.04
C PRO A 139 -14.82 12.54 -19.32
N THR A 140 -14.49 13.41 -18.37
CA THR A 140 -15.44 14.33 -17.73
C THR A 140 -15.08 15.78 -18.06
N PRO A 141 -15.89 16.49 -18.89
CA PRO A 141 -15.62 17.87 -19.23
C PRO A 141 -15.91 18.81 -18.06
N TRP A 142 -15.22 19.95 -18.03
CA TRP A 142 -15.54 21.05 -17.11
C TRP A 142 -17.02 21.49 -17.25
N PRO A 143 -17.75 21.74 -16.13
CA PRO A 143 -19.02 22.44 -16.20
C PRO A 143 -18.84 23.85 -16.80
N PRO A 144 -19.91 24.46 -17.36
CA PRO A 144 -19.87 25.83 -17.88
C PRO A 144 -19.34 26.81 -16.80
N PRO A 145 -18.50 27.81 -17.16
CA PRO A 145 -17.95 28.74 -16.18
C PRO A 145 -19.06 29.54 -15.49
N SER A 146 -19.25 29.31 -14.19
CA SER A 146 -20.00 30.23 -13.31
C SER A 146 -19.06 31.32 -12.81
N PRO A 147 -19.49 32.59 -12.68
CA PRO A 147 -18.57 33.73 -12.47
C PRO A 147 -17.80 33.76 -11.14
N ASP A 148 -18.16 32.95 -10.14
CA ASP A 148 -17.66 33.11 -8.76
C ASP A 148 -17.00 31.85 -8.14
N ILE A 149 -16.58 30.86 -8.94
CA ILE A 149 -15.87 29.68 -8.38
C ILE A 149 -14.37 29.84 -8.59
N THR A 150 -13.70 30.33 -7.55
CA THR A 150 -12.25 30.23 -7.36
C THR A 150 -11.87 28.73 -7.34
N PRO A 151 -10.80 28.28 -8.02
CA PRO A 151 -10.45 26.86 -8.18
C PRO A 151 -9.97 26.15 -6.89
N LEU A 152 -10.08 26.78 -5.72
CA LEU A 152 -9.47 26.29 -4.49
C LEU A 152 -10.40 25.43 -3.61
N ASP A 153 -11.74 25.49 -3.80
CA ASP A 153 -12.66 25.09 -2.72
C ASP A 153 -13.64 23.93 -2.99
N PHE A 154 -13.62 23.26 -4.15
CA PHE A 154 -14.60 22.20 -4.41
C PHE A 154 -14.00 20.90 -4.94
N PHE A 155 -13.60 20.02 -4.01
CA PHE A 155 -13.56 18.57 -4.25
C PHE A 155 -15.00 18.04 -4.15
N SER A 156 -15.81 18.25 -5.19
CA SER A 156 -17.14 17.68 -5.27
C SER A 156 -17.07 16.23 -5.75
N PHE A 157 -17.41 15.27 -4.88
CA PHE A 157 -17.87 13.96 -5.32
C PHE A 157 -19.24 14.17 -5.99
N GLY A 158 -19.21 14.46 -7.29
CA GLY A 158 -20.42 14.49 -8.09
C GLY A 158 -20.99 13.08 -8.14
N ALA A 159 -22.19 12.90 -7.60
CA ALA A 159 -22.99 11.71 -7.81
C ALA A 159 -23.26 11.55 -9.31
N ILE A 160 -22.35 10.91 -10.03
CA ILE A 160 -22.65 10.34 -11.34
C ILE A 160 -23.36 9.02 -11.03
N SER A 161 -24.68 9.09 -10.96
CA SER A 161 -25.51 7.92 -11.20
C SER A 161 -25.33 7.48 -12.65
N ARG A 162 -24.23 6.78 -12.93
CA ARG A 162 -24.18 5.79 -14.01
C ARG A 162 -24.02 4.44 -13.36
N THR A 163 -25.17 3.84 -13.10
CA THR A 163 -25.52 2.49 -13.51
C THR A 163 -24.33 1.55 -13.71
N GLU A 164 -23.63 1.21 -12.63
CA GLU A 164 -23.00 -0.11 -12.49
C GLU A 164 -23.15 -0.49 -11.01
N PRO A 165 -23.79 -1.63 -10.70
CA PRO A 165 -23.98 -2.05 -9.32
C PRO A 165 -22.62 -2.33 -8.68
N LEU A 166 -22.46 -1.88 -7.44
CA LEU A 166 -21.39 -2.30 -6.54
C LEU A 166 -21.15 -3.82 -6.70
N PRO A 167 -19.91 -4.30 -6.90
CA PRO A 167 -19.67 -5.72 -7.05
C PRO A 167 -20.17 -6.44 -5.80
N HIS A 168 -21.19 -7.26 -6.01
CA HIS A 168 -21.75 -8.20 -5.06
C HIS A 168 -20.65 -9.20 -4.68
N GLN A 169 -19.89 -8.91 -3.64
CA GLN A 169 -18.99 -9.87 -3.00
C GLN A 169 -19.21 -9.87 -1.48
N LEU A 170 -20.48 -10.02 -1.07
CA LEU A 170 -20.85 -10.51 0.25
C LEU A 170 -22.10 -11.38 0.10
N LEU A 171 -21.94 -12.59 -0.43
CA LEU A 171 -22.85 -13.72 -0.20
C LEU A 171 -22.13 -15.02 -0.60
N THR A 172 -21.08 -15.38 0.13
CA THR A 172 -20.70 -16.78 0.23
C THR A 172 -20.43 -17.14 1.68
N SER A 173 -21.18 -18.14 2.16
CA SER A 173 -20.92 -18.97 3.34
C SER A 173 -21.29 -18.37 4.71
N LYS A 174 -22.53 -18.64 5.11
CA LYS A 174 -22.80 -19.34 6.37
C LYS A 174 -24.13 -20.08 6.24
N ASN A 175 -24.07 -21.38 6.49
CA ASN A 175 -25.21 -22.28 6.67
C ASN A 175 -26.18 -21.77 7.72
#